data_AF-A0A7S6MP34-F1
#
_entry.id   AF-A0A7S6MP34-F1
#
_cell.length_a   1.000
_cell.length_b   1.000
_cell.length_c   1.000
_cell.angle_alpha   90.00
_cell.angle_beta   90.00
_cell.angle_gamma   90.00
#
_symmetry.space_group_name_H-M   'P 1'
#
loop_
_entity.id
_entity.type
_entity.pdbx_description
1 polymer ?
#
loop_
_entity_poly.entity_id
_entity_poly.type
_entity_poly.pdbx_seq_one_letter_code
_entity_poly.pdbx_strand_id
1 'polypeptide(L)' 'MKLSAFFVVTLLALTLVACGKPTAPESASSENYGTTHEGKAPEGRNELPGK' A
#
# COMPACT_ATOMS: atom_id res chain seq x y z
N MET A 1 20.48 17.37 30.00
CA MET A 1 19.66 17.35 28.76
C MET A 1 20.21 16.45 27.64
N LYS A 2 21.03 15.42 27.93
CA LYS A 2 21.52 14.49 26.89
C LYS A 2 20.74 13.17 26.87
N LEU A 3 20.34 12.68 28.04
CA LEU A 3 19.56 11.44 28.21
C LEU A 3 18.12 11.52 27.69
N SER A 4 17.51 12.70 27.75
CA SER A 4 16.12 12.91 27.28
C SER A 4 15.98 12.70 25.78
N ALA A 5 16.99 13.07 24.98
CA ALA A 5 16.96 12.90 23.53
C ALA A 5 17.04 11.41 23.15
N PHE A 6 17.87 10.63 23.86
CA PHE A 6 17.97 9.19 23.64
C PHE A 6 16.66 8.47 23.90
N PHE A 7 15.92 8.85 24.96
CA PHE A 7 14.64 8.25 25.32
C PHE A 7 13.55 8.51 24.27
N VAL A 8 13.51 9.73 23.72
CA VAL A 8 12.54 10.09 22.68
C VAL A 8 12.84 9.34 21.37
N VAL A 9 14.11 9.22 21.00
CA VAL A 9 14.52 8.48 19.79
C VAL A 9 14.19 6.99 19.90
N THR A 10 14.39 6.37 21.07
CA THR A 10 14.06 4.95 21.28
C THR A 10 12.56 4.69 21.23
N LEU A 11 11.75 5.56 21.84
CA LEU A 11 10.29 5.45 21.77
C LEU A 11 9.78 5.62 20.33
N LEU A 12 10.31 6.58 19.58
CA LEU A 12 9.95 6.80 18.18
C LEU A 12 10.30 5.57 17.31
N ALA A 13 11.50 5.02 17.49
CA ALA A 13 11.93 3.81 16.78
C ALA A 13 11.02 2.61 17.10
N LEU A 14 10.60 2.44 18.36
CA LEU A 14 9.64 1.38 18.75
C LEU A 14 8.28 1.56 18.06
N THR A 15 7.77 2.80 17.95
CA THR A 15 6.49 3.07 17.28
C THR A 15 6.54 2.83 15.78
N LEU A 16 7.68 3.07 15.13
CA LEU A 16 7.86 2.83 13.69
C LEU A 16 7.91 1.34 13.37
N VAL A 17 8.46 0.51 14.26
CA VAL A 17 8.44 -0.96 14.11
C VAL A 17 7.02 -1.52 14.25
N ALA A 18 6.18 -0.90 15.09
CA ALA A 18 4.78 -1.28 15.27
C ALA A 18 3.88 -0.92 14.08
N CYS A 19 4.32 -0.01 13.20
CA CYS A 19 3.57 0.35 11.99
C CYS A 19 3.62 -0.75 10.90
N GLY A 20 4.33 -1.85 11.15
CA GLY A 20 4.49 -2.94 10.19
C GLY A 20 5.32 -2.50 8.99
N LYS A 21 6.00 -3.45 8.33
CA LYS A 21 6.56 -3.17 7.01
C LYS A 21 5.40 -2.73 6.10
N PRO A 22 5.62 -1.90 5.05
CA PRO A 22 4.61 -1.71 4.04
C PRO A 22 4.24 -3.11 3.52
N THR A 23 3.09 -3.61 3.95
CA THR A 23 2.53 -4.88 3.50
C THR A 23 2.11 -4.63 2.07
N ALA A 24 3.07 -4.75 1.15
CA ALA A 24 2.73 -5.03 -0.22
C ALA A 24 1.95 -6.35 -0.19
N PRO A 25 0.82 -6.45 -0.91
CA PRO A 25 0.11 -7.71 -1.00
C PRO A 25 1.09 -8.78 -1.49
N GLU A 26 1.05 -9.94 -0.85
CA GLU A 26 2.00 -11.05 -1.05
C GLU A 26 2.08 -11.48 -2.52
N SER A 27 1.00 -11.24 -3.27
CA SER A 27 0.94 -11.34 -4.71
C SER A 27 -0.17 -10.44 -5.26
N ALA A 28 -0.17 -10.21 -6.57
CA ALA A 28 -1.34 -9.67 -7.24
C ALA A 28 -2.52 -10.64 -7.08
N SER A 29 -3.69 -10.12 -6.71
CA SER A 29 -4.93 -10.92 -6.67
C SER A 29 -5.26 -11.40 -8.08
N SER A 30 -5.18 -12.71 -8.33
CA SER A 30 -5.51 -13.30 -9.64
C SER A 30 -6.99 -13.17 -9.98
N GLU A 31 -7.85 -13.10 -8.98
CA GLU A 31 -9.30 -13.05 -9.14
C GLU A 31 -9.79 -11.67 -9.60
N ASN A 32 -9.16 -10.60 -9.11
CA ASN A 32 -9.58 -9.22 -9.41
C ASN A 32 -8.61 -8.47 -10.32
N TYR A 33 -7.59 -9.17 -10.87
CA TYR A 33 -6.60 -8.54 -11.73
C TYR A 33 -7.26 -7.97 -12.99
N GLY A 34 -7.01 -6.69 -13.28
CA GLY A 34 -7.56 -6.02 -14.45
C GLY A 34 -9.05 -5.69 -14.37
N THR A 35 -9.66 -5.74 -13.19
CA THR A 35 -11.04 -5.30 -12.95
C THR A 35 -11.09 -4.01 -12.11
N THR A 36 -12.21 -3.30 -12.16
CA THR A 36 -12.49 -2.18 -11.25
C THR A 36 -12.74 -2.71 -9.83
N HIS A 37 -12.79 -1.81 -8.84
CA HIS A 37 -13.18 -2.16 -7.48
C HIS A 37 -14.61 -2.76 -7.37
N GLU A 38 -15.43 -2.63 -8.43
CA GLU A 38 -16.75 -3.26 -8.55
C GLU A 38 -16.70 -4.63 -9.25
N GLY A 39 -15.51 -5.14 -9.60
CA GLY A 39 -15.33 -6.39 -10.35
C GLY A 39 -15.70 -6.27 -11.83
N LYS A 40 -15.86 -5.05 -12.37
CA LYS A 40 -16.21 -4.82 -13.78
C LYS A 40 -14.97 -4.66 -14.64
N ALA A 41 -15.09 -4.89 -15.94
CA ALA A 41 -14.02 -4.56 -16.87
C ALA A 41 -13.76 -3.04 -16.89
N PRO A 42 -12.51 -2.58 -17.02
CA PRO A 42 -12.18 -1.17 -17.12
C PRO A 42 -12.62 -0.63 -18.49
N GLU A 43 -13.59 0.28 -18.47
CA GLU A 43 -14.06 1.01 -19.66
C GLU A 43 -13.11 2.17 -20.03
N GLY A 44 -13.14 2.57 -21.29
CA GLY A 44 -12.49 3.76 -21.84
C GLY A 44 -10.98 3.69 -22.08
N ARG A 45 -10.29 2.68 -21.52
CA ARG A 45 -8.82 2.64 -21.53
C ARG A 45 -8.21 1.86 -22.70
N ASN A 46 -8.95 0.89 -23.26
CA ASN A 46 -8.55 0.05 -24.41
C ASN A 46 -9.62 0.02 -25.50
N GLU A 47 -10.60 0.93 -25.46
CA GLU A 47 -11.63 0.99 -26.49
C GLU A 47 -10.96 1.47 -27.78
N LEU A 48 -10.73 0.53 -28.71
CA LEU A 48 -10.37 0.89 -30.06
C LEU A 48 -11.51 1.75 -30.58
N PRO A 49 -11.24 2.95 -31.14
CA PRO A 49 -12.31 3.76 -31.71
C PRO A 49 -13.06 2.91 -32.73
N GLY A 50 -14.38 2.81 -32.53
CA GLY A 50 -15.27 2.05 -33.40
C GLY A 50 -15.07 2.48 -34.84
N LYS A 51 -15.01 1.50 -35.74
CA LYS A 51 -14.93 1.72 -37.19
C LYS A 51 -15.98 2.71 -37.70
#